data_AF-A0A8J4VRC8-F1
#
_entry.id   AF-A0A8J4VRC8-F1
#
_cell.length_a   1.000
_cell.length_b   1.000
_cell.length_c   1.000
_cell.angle_alpha   90.00
_cell.angle_beta   90.00
_cell.angle_gamma   90.00
#
_symmetry.space_group_name_H-M   'P 1'
#
loop_
_entity.id
_entity.type
_entity.pdbx_description
1 polymer ?
#
loop_
_entity_poly.entity_id
_entity_poly.type
_entity_poly.pdbx_seq_one_letter_code
_entity_poly.pdbx_strand_id
1 'polypeptide(L)'
;MIISSFSFSWGLLTAIETELKDFWALAYLVKRDGERKDSDEAHRECHKQTKVAIIIFSPRGKLYEFASFSMQETIERYRRHTKDTQTTNKSIEQNMQHLKHEAAAMMKKIEHLEVSKRRLLGEGLGTCSLEELQQIEEQLERSVSSIRARKAQVFKEQIELLKEKEKVLAAENARLCEKCGIQPQQGSNEQREILPYEESSPSSDVETELFIGPPEGRTKRSRLQT
;
A
#
# COMPACT_ATOMS: atom_id res chain seq x y z
N MET A 1 20.84 -12.58 -46.14
CA MET A 1 21.47 -12.31 -44.84
C MET A 1 21.26 -10.83 -44.48
N ILE A 2 20.04 -10.44 -44.07
CA ILE A 2 19.77 -9.21 -43.30
C ILE A 2 18.61 -9.57 -42.36
N ILE A 3 18.90 -10.50 -41.44
CA ILE A 3 18.21 -10.57 -40.15
C ILE A 3 19.19 -9.88 -39.21
N SER A 4 19.01 -8.59 -38.92
CA SER A 4 19.66 -7.98 -37.74
C SER A 4 19.12 -6.62 -37.30
N SER A 5 18.26 -5.92 -38.05
CA SER A 5 17.83 -4.56 -37.62
C SER A 5 16.44 -4.49 -36.98
N PHE A 6 15.64 -5.55 -36.99
CA PHE A 6 14.27 -5.52 -36.44
C PHE A 6 14.18 -5.85 -34.94
N SER A 7 15.24 -6.44 -34.35
CA SER A 7 15.24 -6.82 -32.92
C SER A 7 15.63 -5.69 -31.97
N PHE A 8 16.22 -4.59 -32.45
CA PHE A 8 16.66 -3.50 -31.57
C PHE A 8 15.52 -2.51 -31.20
N SER A 9 14.42 -2.49 -31.98
CA SER A 9 13.31 -1.56 -31.74
C SER A 9 12.19 -2.15 -30.86
N TRP A 10 11.94 -3.46 -30.96
CA TRP A 10 10.97 -4.13 -30.09
C TRP A 10 11.43 -4.23 -28.64
N GLY A 11 12.74 -4.43 -28.39
CA GLY A 11 13.30 -4.45 -27.04
C GLY A 11 13.22 -3.10 -26.32
N LEU A 12 13.33 -1.99 -27.06
CA LEU A 12 13.12 -0.65 -26.50
C LEU A 12 11.64 -0.39 -26.19
N LEU A 13 10.73 -0.88 -27.04
CA LEU A 13 9.28 -0.73 -26.85
C LEU A 13 8.78 -1.53 -25.63
N THR A 14 9.27 -2.75 -25.44
CA THR A 14 8.92 -3.58 -24.27
C THR A 14 9.60 -3.09 -22.99
N ALA A 15 10.80 -2.49 -23.07
CA ALA A 15 11.43 -1.81 -21.94
C ALA A 15 10.64 -0.56 -21.51
N ILE A 16 10.07 0.18 -22.46
CA ILE A 16 9.19 1.32 -22.20
C ILE A 16 7.86 0.85 -21.60
N GLU A 17 7.24 -0.23 -22.10
CA GLU A 17 5.98 -0.78 -21.54
C GLU A 17 6.10 -1.33 -20.12
N THR A 18 7.29 -1.80 -19.71
CA THR A 18 7.50 -2.38 -18.39
C THR A 18 7.81 -1.33 -17.30
N GLU A 19 8.41 -0.19 -17.65
CA GLU A 19 8.70 0.90 -16.70
C GLU A 19 7.64 2.02 -16.62
N LEU A 20 6.72 2.13 -17.59
CA LEU A 20 5.73 3.22 -17.62
C LEU A 20 4.37 2.93 -16.95
N LYS A 21 4.22 1.84 -16.20
CA LYS A 21 2.91 1.51 -15.57
C LYS A 21 2.39 2.59 -14.62
N ASP A 22 3.27 3.44 -14.10
CA ASP A 22 2.92 4.57 -13.22
C ASP A 22 2.84 5.92 -13.95
N PHE A 23 3.21 6.00 -15.23
CA PHE A 23 3.24 7.23 -16.00
C PHE A 23 1.97 7.33 -16.88
N TRP A 24 1.29 8.48 -16.87
CA TRP A 24 0.00 8.71 -17.56
C TRP A 24 0.10 8.84 -19.10
N ALA A 25 0.96 8.09 -19.78
CA ALA A 25 1.30 8.36 -21.18
C ALA A 25 0.71 7.34 -22.15
N LEU A 26 -0.28 7.76 -22.96
CA LEU A 26 -0.47 7.21 -24.30
C LEU A 26 -0.99 8.29 -25.27
N ALA A 27 -0.08 9.10 -25.82
CA ALA A 27 -0.30 9.75 -27.10
C ALA A 27 0.72 9.19 -28.10
N TYR A 28 0.39 8.06 -28.72
CA TYR A 28 1.11 7.52 -29.88
C TYR A 28 0.46 8.08 -31.14
N LEU A 29 1.06 9.12 -31.71
CA LEU A 29 0.59 9.73 -32.96
C LEU A 29 1.35 9.13 -34.14
N VAL A 30 0.81 8.08 -34.75
CA VAL A 30 1.28 7.53 -36.03
C VAL A 30 0.16 7.61 -37.07
N LYS A 31 0.40 8.36 -38.14
CA LYS A 31 -0.43 8.34 -39.33
C LYS A 31 0.46 8.31 -40.57
N ARG A 32 0.21 7.35 -41.46
CA ARG A 32 0.81 7.31 -42.80
C ARG A 32 0.07 8.32 -43.68
N ASP A 33 0.79 9.27 -44.26
CA ASP A 33 0.26 10.08 -45.36
C ASP A 33 0.30 9.21 -46.63
N GLY A 34 -0.87 8.76 -47.09
CA GLY A 34 -1.00 8.12 -48.39
C GLY A 34 -1.30 9.18 -49.44
N GLU A 35 -0.29 9.68 -50.15
CA GLU A 35 -0.53 10.34 -51.43
C GLU A 35 -1.00 9.28 -52.43
N ARG A 36 -2.27 9.36 -52.87
CA ARG A 36 -2.69 8.68 -54.10
C ARG A 36 -2.08 9.45 -55.27
N LYS A 37 -0.98 8.94 -55.82
CA LYS A 37 -0.53 9.29 -57.17
C LYS A 37 -0.79 8.09 -58.08
N ASP A 38 -1.72 8.25 -59.01
CA ASP A 38 -1.77 7.41 -60.21
C ASP A 38 -0.54 7.74 -61.04
N SER A 39 0.48 6.89 -60.95
CA SER A 39 1.36 6.57 -62.07
C SER A 39 2.25 5.41 -61.69
N ASP A 40 2.40 4.47 -62.62
CA ASP A 40 3.32 3.34 -62.59
C ASP A 40 4.78 3.79 -62.40
N GLU A 41 5.22 3.95 -61.15
CA GLU A 41 6.60 3.75 -60.64
C GLU A 41 6.61 4.04 -59.11
N ALA A 42 5.69 3.46 -58.34
CA ALA A 42 5.54 3.75 -56.90
C ALA A 42 6.15 2.69 -55.98
N HIS A 43 7.21 2.01 -56.40
CA HIS A 43 7.84 0.92 -55.62
C HIS A 43 9.21 1.25 -55.01
N ARG A 44 9.66 2.52 -55.00
CA ARG A 44 11.03 2.85 -54.54
C ARG A 44 11.23 3.99 -53.54
N GLU A 45 10.22 4.76 -53.13
CA GLU A 45 10.41 5.79 -52.09
C GLU A 45 9.26 5.82 -51.08
N CYS A 46 8.98 4.67 -50.44
CA CYS A 46 7.97 4.56 -49.39
C CYS A 46 8.58 4.64 -47.97
N HIS A 47 9.62 5.45 -47.74
CA HIS A 47 10.32 5.46 -46.45
C HIS A 47 10.41 6.80 -45.69
N LYS A 48 9.85 7.92 -46.19
CA LYS A 48 10.23 9.24 -45.63
C LYS A 48 9.17 10.11 -44.96
N GLN A 49 7.93 9.68 -44.74
CA GLN A 49 6.92 10.59 -44.18
C GLN A 49 6.00 9.96 -43.11
N THR A 50 6.60 9.31 -42.10
CA THR A 50 5.88 9.03 -40.84
C THR A 50 6.37 10.02 -39.78
N LYS A 51 5.47 10.90 -39.32
CA LYS A 51 5.76 11.85 -38.24
C LYS A 51 5.28 11.24 -36.93
N VAL A 52 6.16 11.15 -35.94
CA VAL A 52 5.89 10.55 -34.63
C VAL A 52 6.18 11.57 -33.54
N ALA A 53 5.29 11.70 -32.56
CA ALA A 53 5.52 12.46 -31.35
C ALA A 53 5.03 11.68 -30.13
N ILE A 54 5.74 11.82 -29.01
CA ILE A 54 5.48 11.16 -27.72
C ILE A 54 5.56 12.22 -26.63
N ILE A 55 4.56 12.23 -25.74
CA ILE A 55 4.51 13.10 -24.55
C ILE A 55 4.23 12.22 -23.34
N ILE A 56 5.06 12.33 -22.30
CA ILE A 56 4.99 11.55 -21.06
C ILE A 56 4.96 12.50 -19.87
N PHE A 57 4.00 12.29 -18.96
CA PHE A 57 3.92 12.98 -17.67
C PHE A 57 4.24 12.01 -16.54
N SER A 58 5.15 12.39 -15.65
CA SER A 58 5.41 11.62 -14.43
C SER A 58 4.32 11.84 -13.38
N PRO A 59 4.16 10.90 -12.42
CA PRO A 59 3.31 11.10 -11.24
C PRO A 59 3.62 12.39 -10.47
N ARG A 60 4.87 12.88 -10.56
CA ARG A 60 5.36 14.10 -9.90
C ARG A 60 5.20 15.36 -10.77
N GLY A 61 4.53 15.25 -11.92
CA GLY A 61 4.25 16.37 -12.82
C GLY A 61 5.40 16.78 -13.75
N LYS A 62 6.44 15.97 -13.91
CA LYS A 62 7.53 16.26 -14.88
C LYS A 62 7.12 15.84 -16.29
N LEU A 63 7.37 16.71 -17.26
CA LEU A 63 7.10 16.50 -18.68
C LEU A 63 8.35 15.96 -19.40
N TYR A 64 8.16 14.90 -20.18
CA TYR A 64 9.16 14.36 -21.09
C TYR A 64 8.55 14.29 -22.48
N GLU A 65 9.26 14.79 -23.48
CA GLU A 65 8.74 14.90 -24.84
C GLU A 65 9.76 14.47 -25.89
N PHE A 66 9.26 13.90 -26.98
CA PHE A 66 10.06 13.54 -28.15
C PHE A 66 9.23 13.73 -29.42
N ALA A 67 9.83 14.31 -30.46
CA ALA A 67 9.23 14.39 -31.79
C ALA A 67 10.26 14.07 -32.87
N SER A 68 9.84 13.35 -33.91
CA SER A 68 10.68 13.07 -35.07
C SER A 68 10.97 14.29 -35.95
N PHE A 69 10.19 15.36 -35.79
CA PHE A 69 10.35 16.61 -36.52
C PHE A 69 10.13 17.80 -35.57
N SER A 70 8.93 18.39 -35.57
CA SER A 70 8.55 19.47 -34.65
C SER A 70 7.35 19.03 -33.82
N MET A 71 7.46 19.18 -32.50
CA MET A 71 6.37 18.93 -31.56
C MET A 71 5.19 19.84 -31.88
N GLN A 72 5.45 21.14 -32.07
CA GLN A 72 4.43 22.14 -32.38
C GLN A 72 3.68 21.81 -33.68
N GLU A 73 4.38 21.47 -34.76
CA GLU A 73 3.74 21.11 -36.02
C GLU A 73 2.92 19.83 -35.93
N THR A 74 3.39 18.86 -35.13
CA THR A 74 2.69 17.59 -34.93
C THR A 74 1.42 17.79 -34.13
N ILE A 75 1.46 18.62 -33.08
CA ILE A 75 0.30 19.04 -32.29
C ILE A 75 -0.71 19.82 -33.14
N GLU A 76 -0.24 20.78 -33.94
CA GLU A 76 -1.12 21.57 -34.81
C GLU A 76 -1.79 20.70 -35.87
N ARG A 77 -1.05 19.77 -36.48
CA ARG A 77 -1.60 18.81 -37.44
C ARG A 77 -2.65 17.93 -36.77
N TYR A 78 -2.39 17.40 -35.58
CA TYR A 78 -3.38 16.65 -34.81
C TYR A 78 -4.65 17.47 -34.54
N ARG A 79 -4.49 18.70 -34.04
CA ARG A 79 -5.61 19.62 -33.74
C ARG A 79 -6.47 19.96 -34.96
N ARG A 80 -5.88 20.13 -36.14
CA ARG A 80 -6.64 20.39 -37.37
C ARG A 80 -7.52 19.19 -37.75
N HIS A 81 -6.99 17.98 -37.61
CA HIS A 81 -7.70 16.75 -37.98
C HIS A 81 -8.73 16.29 -36.93
N THR A 82 -8.56 16.64 -35.65
CA THR A 82 -9.55 16.31 -34.59
C THR A 82 -10.72 17.29 -34.50
N LYS A 83 -10.59 18.48 -35.10
CA LYS A 83 -11.71 19.44 -35.19
C LYS A 83 -12.82 18.98 -36.13
N ASP A 84 -12.50 18.15 -37.12
CA ASP A 84 -13.49 17.56 -38.05
C ASP A 84 -14.32 16.43 -37.40
N THR A 85 -13.90 15.92 -36.24
CA THR A 85 -14.59 14.87 -35.48
C THR A 85 -15.22 15.44 -34.20
N GLN A 86 -16.17 16.37 -34.37
CA GLN A 86 -16.77 17.18 -33.30
C GLN A 86 -17.52 16.37 -32.21
N THR A 87 -17.89 15.12 -32.50
CA THR A 87 -18.59 14.20 -31.58
C THR A 87 -17.67 13.55 -30.53
N THR A 88 -16.40 13.28 -30.86
CA THR A 88 -15.46 12.60 -29.95
C THR A 88 -14.93 13.53 -28.86
N ASN A 89 -14.77 14.83 -29.15
CA ASN A 89 -14.26 15.81 -28.17
C ASN A 89 -15.23 16.03 -26.99
N LYS A 90 -16.55 16.00 -27.23
CA LYS A 90 -17.55 16.11 -26.16
C LYS A 90 -17.49 14.91 -25.20
N SER A 91 -17.29 13.70 -25.74
CA SER A 91 -17.17 12.48 -24.94
C SER A 91 -15.89 12.49 -24.08
N ILE A 92 -14.77 12.99 -24.60
CA ILE A 92 -13.51 13.11 -23.85
C ILE A 92 -13.65 14.14 -22.73
N GLU A 93 -14.27 15.28 -23.00
CA GLU A 93 -14.49 16.33 -22.00
C GLU A 93 -15.43 15.85 -20.88
N GLN A 94 -16.52 15.15 -21.23
CA GLN A 94 -17.41 14.50 -20.26
C GLN A 94 -16.68 13.44 -19.41
N ASN A 95 -15.85 12.61 -20.04
CA ASN A 95 -15.06 11.60 -19.32
C ASN A 95 -14.04 12.25 -18.37
N MET A 96 -13.37 13.31 -18.80
CA MET A 96 -12.44 14.05 -17.95
C MET A 96 -13.15 14.74 -16.77
N GLN A 97 -14.36 15.28 -16.98
CA GLN A 97 -15.19 15.82 -15.89
C GLN A 97 -15.62 14.72 -14.91
N HIS A 98 -16.02 13.55 -15.43
CA HIS A 98 -16.34 12.38 -14.62
C HIS A 98 -15.16 11.94 -13.75
N LEU A 99 -13.97 11.77 -14.34
CA LEU A 99 -12.74 11.41 -13.63
C LEU A 99 -12.37 12.43 -12.55
N LYS A 100 -12.54 13.74 -12.83
CA LYS A 100 -12.34 14.79 -11.83
C LYS A 100 -13.32 14.69 -10.67
N HIS A 101 -14.58 14.41 -10.97
CA HIS A 101 -15.61 14.23 -9.94
C HIS A 101 -15.31 13.01 -9.07
N GLU A 102 -14.93 11.90 -9.69
CA GLU A 102 -14.54 10.66 -9.01
C GLU A 102 -13.31 10.88 -8.12
N ALA A 103 -12.29 11.56 -8.63
CA ALA A 103 -11.10 11.93 -7.84
C ALA A 103 -11.46 12.80 -6.62
N ALA A 104 -12.33 13.79 -6.80
CA ALA A 104 -12.81 14.63 -5.70
C ALA A 104 -13.63 13.83 -4.67
N ALA A 105 -14.47 12.89 -5.12
CA ALA A 105 -15.23 12.01 -4.25
C ALA A 105 -14.32 11.08 -3.43
N MET A 106 -13.28 10.51 -4.06
CA MET A 106 -12.27 9.72 -3.37
C MET A 106 -11.52 10.54 -2.33
N MET A 107 -11.11 11.76 -2.68
CA MET A 107 -10.41 12.66 -1.76
C MET A 107 -11.25 12.96 -0.50
N LYS A 108 -12.53 13.25 -0.67
CA LYS A 108 -13.47 13.43 0.47
C LYS A 108 -13.59 12.17 1.33
N LYS A 109 -13.59 10.99 0.72
CA LYS A 109 -13.65 9.72 1.45
C LYS A 109 -12.40 9.49 2.29
N ILE A 110 -11.22 9.82 1.75
CA ILE A 110 -9.94 9.76 2.47
C ILE A 110 -10.00 10.70 3.69
N GLU A 111 -10.38 11.95 3.49
CA GLU A 111 -10.49 12.94 4.56
C GLU A 111 -11.43 12.47 5.68
N HIS A 112 -12.59 11.92 5.31
CA HIS A 112 -13.54 11.36 6.28
C HIS A 112 -12.95 10.19 7.08
N LEU A 113 -12.22 9.28 6.42
CA LEU A 113 -11.54 8.16 7.09
C LEU A 113 -10.43 8.64 8.02
N GLU A 114 -9.68 9.67 7.64
CA GLU A 114 -8.63 10.27 8.48
C GLU A 114 -9.21 10.96 9.72
N VAL A 115 -10.34 11.66 9.58
CA VAL A 115 -11.08 12.23 10.72
C VAL A 115 -11.57 11.12 11.64
N SER A 116 -12.19 10.07 11.08
CA SER A 116 -12.67 8.92 11.86
C SER A 116 -11.53 8.24 12.62
N LYS A 117 -10.39 8.01 11.96
CA LYS A 117 -9.18 7.47 12.60
C LYS A 117 -8.71 8.33 13.77
N ARG A 118 -8.60 9.65 13.58
CA ARG A 118 -8.19 10.57 14.66
C ARG A 118 -9.14 10.51 15.85
N ARG A 119 -10.45 10.49 15.59
CA ARG A 119 -11.47 10.34 16.64
C ARG A 119 -11.32 9.03 17.41
N LEU A 120 -11.09 7.91 16.72
CA LEU A 120 -10.81 6.61 17.37
C LEU A 120 -9.51 6.61 18.20
N LEU A 121 -8.57 7.49 17.89
CA LEU A 121 -7.34 7.73 18.66
C LEU A 121 -7.53 8.74 19.81
N GLY A 122 -8.74 9.26 20.01
CA GLY A 122 -9.06 10.23 21.04
C GLY A 122 -8.76 11.69 20.68
N GLU A 123 -8.45 11.99 19.41
CA GLU A 123 -8.13 13.34 18.95
C GLU A 123 -9.38 14.06 18.40
N GLY A 124 -9.49 15.37 18.63
CA GLY A 124 -10.55 16.20 18.05
C GLY A 124 -11.97 15.95 18.58
N LEU A 125 -12.10 15.26 19.71
CA LEU A 125 -13.38 14.86 20.31
C LEU A 125 -14.27 16.03 20.74
N GLY A 126 -13.71 17.21 21.01
CA GLY A 126 -14.50 18.40 21.40
C GLY A 126 -15.46 18.91 20.32
N THR A 127 -15.36 18.40 19.10
CA THR A 127 -16.30 18.71 17.99
C THR A 127 -17.36 17.63 17.77
N CYS A 128 -17.29 16.52 18.51
CA CYS A 128 -18.24 15.41 18.38
C CYS A 128 -19.50 15.69 19.19
N SER A 129 -20.64 15.25 18.66
CA SER A 129 -21.90 15.14 19.40
C SER A 129 -21.83 14.01 20.43
N LEU A 130 -22.78 14.00 21.37
CA LEU A 130 -22.89 12.95 22.38
C LEU A 130 -23.11 11.58 21.74
N GLU A 131 -23.95 11.51 20.72
CA GLU A 131 -24.26 10.29 19.98
C GLU A 131 -23.02 9.74 19.25
N GLU A 132 -22.22 10.61 18.62
CA GLU A 132 -20.97 10.21 17.98
C GLU A 132 -19.95 9.68 19.00
N LEU A 133 -19.85 10.32 20.18
CA LEU A 133 -18.95 9.86 21.24
C LEU A 133 -19.35 8.48 21.76
N GLN A 134 -20.64 8.25 21.99
CA GLN A 134 -21.16 6.96 22.41
C GLN A 134 -20.86 5.87 21.38
N GLN A 135 -21.04 6.16 20.08
CA GLN A 135 -20.70 5.21 19.02
C GLN A 135 -19.20 4.86 18.99
N ILE A 136 -18.33 5.85 19.21
CA ILE A 136 -16.88 5.64 19.28
C ILE A 136 -16.53 4.75 20.47
N GLU A 137 -17.11 5.02 21.65
CA GLU A 137 -16.92 4.22 22.86
C GLU A 137 -17.34 2.76 22.64
N GLU A 138 -18.57 2.54 22.18
CA GLU A 138 -19.10 1.19 21.91
C GLU A 138 -18.26 0.45 20.87
N GLN A 139 -17.74 1.15 19.86
CA GLN A 139 -16.85 0.55 18.86
C GLN A 139 -15.50 0.15 19.45
N LEU A 140 -14.91 0.99 20.30
CA LEU A 140 -13.64 0.71 20.97
C LEU A 140 -13.78 -0.44 21.95
N GLU A 141 -14.84 -0.45 22.76
CA GLU A 141 -15.12 -1.51 23.72
C GLU A 141 -15.26 -2.87 23.03
N ARG A 142 -16.08 -2.95 21.97
CA ARG A 142 -16.23 -4.17 21.16
C ARG A 142 -14.90 -4.63 20.56
N SER A 143 -14.12 -3.69 20.02
CA SER A 143 -12.83 -4.00 19.39
C SER A 143 -11.81 -4.53 20.40
N VAL A 144 -11.68 -3.88 21.56
CA VAL A 144 -10.80 -4.31 22.65
C VAL A 144 -11.20 -5.70 23.15
N SER A 145 -12.51 -5.91 23.36
CA SER A 145 -13.04 -7.21 23.77
C SER A 145 -12.71 -8.32 22.77
N SER A 146 -12.91 -8.06 21.48
CA SER A 146 -12.55 -9.01 20.41
C SER A 146 -11.05 -9.30 20.36
N ILE A 147 -10.20 -8.29 20.52
CA ILE A 147 -8.73 -8.45 20.54
C ILE A 147 -8.30 -9.31 21.73
N ARG A 148 -8.83 -9.04 22.92
CA ARG A 148 -8.54 -9.82 24.14
C ARG A 148 -8.97 -11.27 23.97
N ALA A 149 -10.17 -11.53 23.47
CA ALA A 149 -10.66 -12.87 23.20
C ALA A 149 -9.77 -13.62 22.22
N ARG A 150 -9.38 -12.97 21.11
CA ARG A 150 -8.46 -13.58 20.13
C ARG A 150 -7.08 -13.87 20.73
N LYS A 151 -6.53 -12.95 21.52
CA LYS A 151 -5.24 -13.11 22.19
C LYS A 151 -5.27 -14.29 23.17
N ALA A 152 -6.34 -14.39 23.97
CA ALA A 152 -6.54 -15.50 24.90
C ALA A 152 -6.61 -16.84 24.16
N GLN A 153 -7.35 -16.90 23.05
CA GLN A 153 -7.44 -18.10 22.22
C GLN A 153 -6.07 -18.51 21.65
N VAL A 154 -5.31 -17.57 21.10
CA VAL A 154 -3.97 -17.85 20.56
C VAL A 154 -3.01 -18.35 21.65
N PHE A 155 -3.04 -17.77 22.84
CA PHE A 155 -2.21 -18.24 23.95
C PHE A 155 -2.63 -19.62 24.45
N LYS A 156 -3.92 -19.92 24.49
CA LYS A 156 -4.41 -21.26 24.83
C LYS A 156 -3.86 -22.30 23.85
N GLU A 157 -3.96 -22.03 22.55
CA GLU A 157 -3.42 -22.91 21.49
C GLU A 157 -1.89 -23.11 21.64
N GLN A 158 -1.14 -22.06 21.96
CA GLN A 158 0.30 -22.14 22.19
C GLN A 158 0.66 -22.96 23.44
N ILE A 159 -0.09 -22.78 24.54
CA ILE A 159 0.11 -23.55 25.77
C ILE A 159 -0.16 -25.04 25.50
N GLU A 160 -1.23 -25.37 24.78
CA GLU A 160 -1.56 -26.76 24.43
C GLU A 160 -0.47 -27.40 23.57
N LEU A 161 0.04 -26.68 22.56
CA LEU A 161 1.14 -27.14 21.71
C LEU A 161 2.42 -27.39 22.52
N LEU A 162 2.78 -26.49 23.44
CA LEU A 162 3.97 -26.62 24.27
C LEU A 162 3.84 -27.79 25.25
N LYS A 163 2.67 -27.99 25.85
CA LYS A 163 2.40 -29.15 26.72
C LYS A 163 2.55 -30.47 25.97
N GLU A 164 2.11 -30.53 24.72
CA GLU A 164 2.28 -31.75 23.93
C GLU A 164 3.75 -31.99 23.57
N LYS A 165 4.48 -30.93 23.21
CA LYS A 165 5.93 -31.00 22.98
C LYS A 165 6.69 -31.45 24.23
N GLU A 166 6.32 -30.94 25.41
CA GLU A 166 6.88 -31.33 26.69
C GLU A 166 6.72 -32.84 26.93
N LYS A 167 5.51 -33.39 26.71
CA LYS A 167 5.26 -34.84 26.83
C LYS A 167 6.12 -35.66 25.88
N VAL A 168 6.22 -35.26 24.61
CA VAL A 168 7.05 -35.97 23.61
C VAL A 168 8.52 -35.98 24.02
N LEU A 169 9.03 -34.83 24.46
CA LEU A 169 10.41 -34.72 24.93
C LEU A 169 10.66 -35.50 26.22
N ALA A 170 9.71 -35.50 27.15
CA ALA A 170 9.81 -36.28 28.39
C ALA A 170 9.86 -37.78 28.10
N ALA A 171 9.02 -38.27 27.17
CA ALA A 171 9.03 -39.67 26.73
C ALA A 171 10.36 -40.05 26.06
N GLU A 172 10.88 -39.21 25.17
CA GLU A 172 12.16 -39.45 24.50
C GLU A 172 13.34 -39.40 25.50
N ASN A 173 13.32 -38.46 26.44
CA ASN A 173 14.36 -38.37 27.46
C ASN A 173 14.37 -39.61 28.36
N ALA A 174 13.19 -40.10 28.78
CA ALA A 174 13.08 -41.35 29.55
C ALA A 174 13.69 -42.54 28.79
N ARG A 175 13.40 -42.65 27.48
CA ARG A 175 13.96 -43.69 26.60
C ARG A 175 15.49 -43.61 26.48
N LEU A 176 16.05 -42.40 26.42
CA LEU A 176 17.50 -42.19 26.37
C LEU A 176 18.17 -42.48 27.72
N CYS A 177 17.56 -42.10 28.83
CA CYS A 177 18.01 -42.41 30.19
C CYS A 177 18.15 -43.92 30.41
N GLU A 178 17.14 -44.70 30.00
CA GLU A 178 17.18 -46.16 30.04
C GLU A 178 18.35 -46.72 29.24
N LYS A 179 18.59 -46.18 28.03
CA LYS A 179 19.68 -46.61 27.15
C LYS A 179 21.07 -46.27 27.70
N CYS A 180 21.22 -45.16 28.42
CA CYS A 180 22.49 -44.67 28.94
C CYS A 180 22.76 -45.10 30.40
N GLY A 181 21.82 -45.75 31.07
CA GLY A 181 21.97 -46.16 32.48
C GLY A 181 22.01 -44.99 33.48
N ILE A 182 21.48 -43.82 33.09
CA ILE A 182 21.43 -42.61 33.92
C ILE A 182 19.99 -42.46 34.45
N GLN A 183 19.80 -42.30 35.76
CA GLN A 183 18.47 -42.02 36.30
C GLN A 183 18.01 -40.60 35.91
N PRO A 184 16.73 -40.41 35.52
CA PRO A 184 16.21 -39.08 35.23
C PRO A 184 16.27 -38.18 36.47
N GLN A 185 16.89 -36.99 36.36
CA GLN A 185 16.70 -35.94 37.38
C GLN A 185 15.24 -35.47 37.29
N GLN A 186 14.45 -35.79 38.31
CA GLN A 186 13.13 -35.21 38.49
C GLN A 186 13.29 -33.72 38.79
N GLY A 187 13.12 -32.88 37.77
CA GLY A 187 12.82 -31.47 38.00
C GLY A 187 11.52 -31.38 38.80
N SER A 188 11.55 -30.65 39.90
CA SER A 188 10.41 -30.37 40.77
C SER A 188 9.25 -29.77 39.97
N ASN A 189 8.32 -30.62 39.53
CA ASN A 189 7.02 -30.20 39.06
C ASN A 189 6.18 -29.79 40.27
N GLU A 190 6.44 -28.61 40.81
CA GLU A 190 5.41 -27.90 41.54
C GLU A 190 4.36 -27.48 40.51
N GLN A 191 3.22 -28.17 40.53
CA GLN A 191 1.96 -27.61 40.07
C GLN A 191 1.77 -26.28 40.80
N ARG A 192 2.18 -25.17 40.17
CA ARG A 192 1.50 -23.90 40.40
C ARG A 192 0.12 -24.07 39.80
N GLU A 193 -0.82 -24.52 40.64
CA GLU A 193 -2.24 -24.28 40.40
C GLU A 193 -2.40 -22.83 39.97
N ILE A 194 -2.93 -22.63 38.76
CA ILE A 194 -3.41 -21.31 38.34
C ILE A 194 -4.67 -21.09 39.16
N LEU A 195 -4.51 -20.47 40.34
CA LEU A 195 -5.64 -19.96 41.11
C LEU A 195 -6.43 -18.98 40.23
N PRO A 196 -7.77 -19.04 40.22
CA PRO A 196 -8.57 -17.93 39.74
C PRO A 196 -8.21 -16.70 40.56
N TYR A 197 -7.66 -15.67 39.93
CA TYR A 197 -7.44 -14.38 40.55
C TYR A 197 -8.82 -13.76 40.80
N GLU A 198 -9.38 -14.06 41.97
CA GLU A 198 -10.52 -13.35 42.53
C GLU A 198 -10.07 -11.92 42.86
N GLU A 199 -10.79 -10.97 42.29
CA GLU A 199 -10.60 -9.55 42.41
C GLU A 199 -11.00 -9.11 43.83
N SER A 200 -10.08 -9.19 44.80
CA SER A 200 -10.24 -8.47 46.07
C SER A 200 -8.92 -8.13 46.74
N SER A 201 -8.76 -6.84 47.01
CA SER A 201 -7.80 -6.17 47.92
C SER A 201 -6.55 -5.49 47.30
N PRO A 202 -6.11 -4.37 47.92
CA PRO A 202 -5.80 -3.15 47.19
C PRO A 202 -4.30 -2.91 46.93
N SER A 203 -4.03 -2.19 45.84
CA SER A 203 -2.91 -1.26 45.61
C SER A 203 -1.57 -1.62 46.29
N SER A 204 -0.67 -2.21 45.53
CA SER A 204 0.75 -1.88 45.63
C SER A 204 1.25 -1.56 44.23
N ASP A 205 1.51 -0.28 43.98
CA ASP A 205 2.01 0.22 42.71
C ASP A 205 3.35 -0.44 42.40
N VAL A 206 3.38 -1.32 41.39
CA VAL A 206 4.62 -1.71 40.73
C VAL A 206 4.84 -0.67 39.65
N GLU A 207 5.72 0.29 39.93
CA GLU A 207 6.10 1.35 39.01
C GLU A 207 6.85 0.73 37.81
N THR A 208 6.11 0.33 36.78
CA THR A 208 6.68 0.07 35.46
C THR A 208 6.81 1.41 34.76
N GLU A 209 8.04 1.84 34.45
CA GLU A 209 8.35 3.04 33.66
C GLU A 209 7.91 2.91 32.17
N LEU A 210 6.76 2.30 31.90
CA LEU A 210 6.18 2.20 30.57
C LEU A 210 5.14 3.31 30.38
N PHE A 211 5.61 4.50 30.01
CA PHE A 211 4.74 5.61 29.66
C PHE A 211 4.29 5.51 28.19
N ILE A 212 3.01 5.25 27.96
CA ILE A 212 2.39 5.34 26.63
C ILE A 212 1.75 6.72 26.51
N GLY A 213 2.53 7.71 26.08
CA GLY A 213 2.07 9.08 25.85
C GLY A 213 3.13 9.91 25.10
N PRO A 214 2.78 11.12 24.62
CA PRO A 214 3.73 12.00 23.94
C PRO A 214 4.91 12.34 24.87
N PRO A 215 6.15 12.41 24.38
CA PRO A 215 7.33 12.49 25.24
C PRO A 215 7.35 13.79 26.07
N GLU A 216 7.61 13.67 27.38
CA GLU A 216 7.75 14.82 28.26
C GLU A 216 9.06 15.59 28.00
N GLY A 217 8.95 16.91 27.87
CA GLY A 217 10.09 17.81 27.74
C GLY A 217 10.91 17.86 29.03
N ARG A 218 12.17 17.44 28.95
CA ARG A 218 13.13 17.42 30.07
C ARG A 218 13.29 18.80 30.72
N THR A 219 12.71 19.01 31.89
CA THR A 219 13.12 20.08 32.82
C THR A 219 14.16 19.51 33.80
N LYS A 220 15.34 20.12 33.83
CA LYS A 220 16.47 19.70 34.69
C LYS A 220 16.11 19.89 36.16
N ARG A 221 16.03 18.78 36.91
CA ARG A 221 15.97 18.78 38.39
C ARG A 221 17.34 19.21 38.94
N SER A 222 17.41 20.38 39.57
CA SER A 222 18.54 20.79 40.40
C SER A 222 18.55 19.97 41.70
N ARG A 223 19.70 19.34 42.00
CA ARG A 223 19.99 18.72 43.30
C ARG A 223 19.97 19.83 44.37
N LEU A 224 19.20 19.63 45.43
CA LEU A 224 19.45 20.29 46.71
C LEU A 224 19.84 19.21 47.72
N GLN A 225 21.02 19.41 48.28
CA GLN A 225 21.60 18.66 49.39
C GLN A 225 20.80 18.94 50.66
N THR A 226 20.68 17.95 51.53
CA THR A 226 20.89 18.12 52.98
C THR A 226 21.51 16.85 53.52
#